data_AF-A0A6J6D6N8-F1
#
_entry.id   AF-A0A6J6D6N8-F1
#
_cell.length_a   1.000
_cell.length_b   1.000
_cell.length_c   1.000
_cell.angle_alpha   90.00
_cell.angle_beta   90.00
_cell.angle_gamma   90.00
#
_symmetry.space_group_name_H-M   'P 1'
#
loop_
_entity.id
_entity.type
_entity.pdbx_description
1 polymer ?
#
loop_
_entity_poly.entity_id
_entity_poly.type
_entity_poly.pdbx_seq_one_letter_code
_entity_poly.pdbx_strand_id
1 'polypeptide(L)' 'MAARYDAEGNFIYPEGFDPDTQEWKPGFDAQREEWERQYQEAQTRFLAHKKQKAEAKAADAAAPAAEEAAAE' A
#
# COMPACT_ATOMS: atom_id res chain seq x y z
N MET A 1 -11.48 -10.48 7.86
CA MET A 1 -12.51 -9.43 8.03
C MET A 1 -12.82 -8.87 6.65
N ALA A 2 -14.08 -8.86 6.20
CA ALA A 2 -14.42 -8.39 4.85
C ALA A 2 -14.02 -6.91 4.69
N ALA A 3 -13.21 -6.60 3.69
CA ALA A 3 -12.93 -5.22 3.29
C ALA A 3 -14.27 -4.53 3.02
N ARG A 4 -14.65 -3.56 3.87
CA ARG A 4 -15.86 -2.78 3.67
C ARG A 4 -15.50 -1.63 2.73
N TYR A 5 -16.32 -1.43 1.72
CA TYR A 5 -16.19 -0.31 0.80
C TYR A 5 -17.44 0.58 0.96
N ASP A 6 -17.28 1.89 0.89
CA ASP A 6 -18.40 2.83 0.93
C ASP A 6 -19.18 2.83 -0.41
N ALA A 7 -20.23 3.64 -0.49
CA ALA A 7 -21.05 3.76 -1.70
C ALA A 7 -20.27 4.31 -2.92
N GLU A 8 -19.11 4.93 -2.67
CA GLU A 8 -18.22 5.50 -3.68
C GLU A 8 -17.07 4.54 -4.03
N GLY A 9 -16.99 3.38 -3.38
CA GLY A 9 -15.95 2.37 -3.58
C GLY A 9 -14.65 2.64 -2.80
N ASN A 10 -14.64 3.60 -1.87
CA ASN A 10 -13.48 3.84 -1.01
C ASN A 10 -13.42 2.78 0.09
N PHE A 11 -12.20 2.35 0.40
CA PHE A 11 -11.98 1.40 1.49
C PHE A 11 -12.35 2.04 2.84
N ILE A 12 -13.30 1.43 3.53
CA ILE A 12 -13.71 1.81 4.89
C ILE A 12 -12.77 1.11 5.87
N TYR A 13 -12.02 1.92 6.59
CA TYR A 13 -11.20 1.45 7.71
C TYR A 13 -12.07 0.83 8.80
N PRO A 14 -11.54 -0.15 9.56
CA PRO A 14 -12.28 -0.73 10.67
C PRO A 14 -12.70 0.34 11.66
N GLU A 15 -13.86 0.11 12.29
CA GLU A 15 -14.41 1.04 13.27
C GLU A 15 -13.42 1.19 14.43
N GLY A 16 -13.06 2.42 14.75
CA GLY A 16 -12.05 2.73 15.78
C GLY A 16 -10.64 3.00 15.25
N PHE A 17 -10.34 2.75 13.98
CA PHE A 17 -9.08 3.18 13.36
C PHE A 17 -9.23 4.54 12.68
N ASP A 18 -8.28 5.43 12.94
CA ASP A 18 -8.23 6.78 12.38
C ASP A 18 -7.14 6.84 11.30
N PRO A 19 -7.49 6.87 9.99
CA PRO A 19 -6.51 6.79 8.91
C PRO A 19 -5.64 8.05 8.77
N ASP A 20 -6.13 9.20 9.26
CA ASP A 20 -5.39 10.46 9.25
C ASP A 20 -4.25 10.48 10.27
N THR A 21 -4.48 9.92 11.46
CA THR A 21 -3.46 9.85 12.52
C THR A 21 -2.77 8.49 12.63
N GLN A 22 -3.29 7.47 11.94
CA GLN A 22 -2.90 6.07 12.06
C GLN A 22 -3.06 5.51 13.48
N GLU A 23 -4.02 6.03 14.24
CA GLU A 23 -4.23 5.64 15.64
C GLU A 23 -5.51 4.83 15.85
N TRP A 24 -5.53 4.05 16.92
CA TRP A 24 -6.68 3.28 17.36
C TRP A 24 -7.36 3.96 18.54
N LYS A 25 -8.70 4.02 18.51
CA LYS A 25 -9.51 4.49 19.62
C LYS A 25 -9.44 3.51 20.80
N PRO A 26 -9.47 4.02 22.05
CA PRO A 26 -9.46 3.17 23.24
C PRO A 26 -10.67 2.23 23.27
N GLY A 27 -10.44 0.95 23.61
CA GLY A 27 -11.46 -0.10 23.66
C GLY A 27 -11.57 -0.97 22.41
N PHE A 28 -10.76 -0.70 21.38
CA PHE A 28 -10.75 -1.46 20.12
C PHE A 28 -9.54 -2.40 19.98
N ASP A 29 -8.86 -2.77 21.07
CA ASP A 29 -7.64 -3.60 21.05
C ASP A 29 -7.77 -4.91 20.27
N ALA A 30 -8.91 -5.61 20.36
CA ALA A 30 -9.11 -6.86 19.61
C ALA A 30 -9.19 -6.63 18.08
N GLN A 31 -9.81 -5.53 17.65
CA GLN A 31 -9.80 -5.15 16.23
C GLN A 31 -8.44 -4.63 15.80
N ARG A 32 -7.73 -3.91 16.69
CA ARG A 32 -6.35 -3.49 16.46
C ARG A 32 -5.48 -4.68 16.17
N GLU A 33 -5.49 -5.70 17.01
CA GLU A 33 -4.64 -6.89 16.85
C GLU A 33 -4.88 -7.60 15.51
N GLU A 34 -6.14 -7.85 15.16
CA GLU A 34 -6.48 -8.50 13.89
C GLU A 34 -6.05 -7.64 12.70
N TRP A 35 -6.30 -6.33 12.75
CA TRP A 35 -5.93 -5.42 11.68
C TRP A 35 -4.42 -5.24 11.57
N GLU A 36 -3.70 -5.16 12.68
CA GLU A 36 -2.25 -5.04 12.73
C GLU A 36 -1.59 -6.30 12.13
N ARG A 37 -2.18 -7.48 12.35
CA ARG A 37 -1.76 -8.74 11.70
C ARG A 37 -1.87 -8.65 10.17
N GLN A 38 -3.02 -8.19 9.67
CA GLN A 38 -3.25 -8.01 8.24
C GLN A 38 -2.36 -6.89 7.67
N TYR A 39 -2.14 -5.83 8.44
CA TYR A 39 -1.30 -4.71 8.07
C TYR A 39 0.17 -5.12 7.97
N GLN A 40 0.69 -5.97 8.86
CA GLN A 40 2.04 -6.53 8.76
C GLN A 40 2.25 -7.32 7.46
N GLU A 41 1.29 -8.17 7.07
CA GLU A 41 1.34 -8.88 5.79
C GLU A 41 1.30 -7.92 4.59
N ALA A 42 0.39 -6.94 4.63
CA ALA A 42 0.26 -5.93 3.58
C ALA A 42 1.49 -5.04 3.48
N GLN A 43 2.07 -4.63 4.62
CA GLN A 43 3.25 -3.77 4.70
C GLN A 43 4.50 -4.50 4.20
N THR A 44 4.63 -5.79 4.48
CA THR A 44 5.70 -6.63 3.90
C THR A 44 5.61 -6.65 2.38
N ARG A 45 4.41 -6.87 1.82
CA ARG A 45 4.17 -6.81 0.37
C ARG A 45 4.39 -5.41 -0.20
N PHE A 46 3.97 -4.36 0.50
CA PHE A 46 4.14 -2.97 0.08
C PHE A 46 5.61 -2.56 0.08
N LEU A 47 6.40 -2.96 1.07
CA LEU A 47 7.84 -2.71 1.12
C LEU A 47 8.56 -3.45 -0.02
N ALA A 48 8.22 -4.71 -0.28
CA ALA A 48 8.75 -5.46 -1.42
C ALA A 48 8.39 -4.79 -2.75
N HIS A 49 7.13 -4.37 -2.93
CA HIS A 49 6.68 -3.67 -4.13
C HIS A 49 7.34 -2.28 -4.26
N LYS A 50 7.50 -1.53 -3.16
CA LYS A 50 8.20 -0.23 -3.15
C LYS A 50 9.66 -0.39 -3.57
N LYS A 51 10.33 -1.44 -3.08
CA LYS A 51 11.70 -1.79 -3.48
C LYS A 51 11.76 -2.13 -4.97
N GLN A 52 10.88 -3.03 -5.44
CA GLN A 52 10.78 -3.38 -6.86
C GLN A 52 10.52 -2.16 -7.74
N LYS A 53 9.63 -1.25 -7.31
CA LYS A 53 9.30 -0.03 -8.05
C LYS A 53 10.48 0.96 -8.06
N ALA A 54 11.24 1.04 -6.98
CA ALA A 54 12.46 1.84 -6.91
C ALA A 54 13.57 1.28 -7.82
N GLU A 55 13.77 -0.05 -7.83
CA GLU A 55 14.71 -0.73 -8.72
C GLU A 55 14.29 -0.60 -10.19
N ALA A 56 13.00 -0.75 -10.50
CA ALA A 56 12.47 -0.52 -11.84
C ALA A 56 12.66 0.93 -12.29
N LYS A 57 12.40 1.92 -11.42
CA LYS A 57 12.63 3.34 -11.72
C LYS A 57 14.11 3.65 -11.93
N ALA A 58 15.01 2.99 -11.19
CA ALA A 58 16.45 3.13 -11.39
C ALA A 58 16.91 2.47 -12.70
N ALA A 59 16.37 1.29 -13.05
CA ALA A 59 16.64 0.61 -14.30
C ALA A 59 16.10 1.37 -15.52
N ASP A 60 14.91 1.96 -15.40
CA ASP A 60 14.30 2.82 -16.42
C ASP A 60 15.10 4.12 -16.61
N ALA A 61 15.56 4.75 -15.53
CA ALA A 61 16.43 5.93 -15.59
C ALA A 61 17.85 5.61 -16.11
N ALA A 62 18.33 4.37 -15.94
CA ALA A 62 19.61 3.89 -16.44
C ALA A 62 19.52 3.30 -17.85
N ALA A 63 18.31 3.00 -18.33
CA ALA A 63 18.07 2.72 -19.74
C ALA A 63 18.18 4.07 -20.47
N PRO A 64 19.24 4.31 -21.26
CA PRO A 64 19.18 5.42 -22.20
C PRO A 64 17.94 5.16 -23.08
N ALA A 65 17.25 6.21 -23.49
CA ALA A 65 16.18 6.16 -24.48
C ALA A 65 16.69 5.44 -25.75
N ALA A 66 16.65 4.11 -25.76
CA ALA A 66 17.05 3.26 -26.87
C ALA A 66 15.87 3.06 -27.83
N GLU A 67 14.93 3.99 -27.80
CA GLU A 67 13.76 4.07 -28.68
C GLU A 67 13.72 5.43 -29.37
N GLU A 68 14.89 5.97 -29.74
CA GLU A 68 15.00 7.08 -30.71
C GLU A 68 16.09 6.80 -31.76
N ALA A 69 16.41 5.52 -32.02
CA ALA A 69 17.38 5.13 -33.04
C ALA A 69 17.00 3.84 -33.81
N ALA A 70 15.71 3.50 -33.85
CA ALA A 70 15.17 2.46 -34.74
C ALA A 70 14.05 3.04 -35.63
N ALA A 71 14.31 4.20 -36.20
CA ALA A 71 13.51 4.77 -37.28
C ALA A 71 14.36 5.76 -38.10
N GLU A 72 15.30 5.22 -38.89
CA GLU A 72 15.68 5.80 -40.18
C GLU A 72 16.08 4.68 -41.16
#